data_AF-A0A7W0XXR9-F1
#
_entry.id   AF-A0A7W0XXR9-F1
#
_cell.length_a   1.000
_cell.length_b   1.000
_cell.length_c   1.000
_cell.angle_alpha   90.00
_cell.angle_beta   90.00
_cell.angle_gamma   90.00
#
_symmetry.space_group_name_H-M   'P 1'
#
loop_
_entity.id
_entity.type
_entity.pdbx_description
1 polymer ?
#
loop_
_entity_poly.entity_id
_entity_poly.type
_entity_poly.pdbx_seq_one_letter_code
_entity_poly.pdbx_strand_id
1 'polypeptide(L)'
;MISAQDLLKPRLAGQTLTHTDLRADNIVMTSERVVFVDWAHAQNAASWVDTAILIGDVIASRADLADGGDIDIAGLIRDHPPLRVVPYETVWQLIVALAGALHSLSRRPSPPGLPTIRSWQRLTADVLMSWCQRESPLP
;
A
#
# COMPACT_ATOMS: atom_id res chain seq x y z
N MET A 1 1.53 -24.15 -11.06
CA MET A 1 0.65 -23.00 -10.79
C MET A 1 1.59 -21.85 -10.42
N ILE A 2 1.71 -20.81 -11.25
CA ILE A 2 2.53 -19.62 -10.92
C ILE A 2 1.79 -18.87 -9.82
N SER A 3 2.47 -18.51 -8.72
CA SER A 3 1.83 -17.77 -7.63
C SER A 3 1.67 -16.29 -7.98
N ALA A 4 0.72 -15.59 -7.37
CA ALA A 4 0.58 -14.13 -7.53
C ALA A 4 1.87 -13.38 -7.13
N GLN A 5 2.63 -13.93 -6.18
CA GLN A 5 3.94 -13.38 -5.82
C GLN A 5 4.96 -13.49 -6.96
N ASP A 6 4.93 -14.57 -7.73
CA ASP A 6 5.84 -14.79 -8.86
C ASP A 6 5.52 -13.86 -10.04
N LEU A 7 4.25 -13.46 -10.20
CA LEU A 7 3.81 -12.47 -11.20
C LEU A 7 4.16 -11.04 -10.79
N LEU A 8 4.06 -10.72 -9.51
CA LEU A 8 4.26 -9.37 -8.99
C LEU A 8 5.74 -9.02 -8.83
N LYS A 9 6.57 -9.95 -8.32
CA LYS A 9 8.00 -9.71 -8.02
C LYS A 9 8.79 -9.07 -9.17
N PRO A 10 8.72 -9.54 -10.43
CA PRO A 10 9.44 -8.91 -11.54
C PRO A 10 8.97 -7.48 -11.81
N ARG A 11 7.70 -7.15 -11.54
CA ARG A 11 7.11 -5.81 -11.75
C ARG A 11 7.51 -4.82 -10.68
N LEU A 12 7.89 -5.30 -9.49
CA LEU A 12 8.37 -4.48 -8.39
C LEU A 12 9.86 -4.12 -8.51
N ALA A 13 10.62 -4.85 -9.34
CA ALA A 13 12.05 -4.60 -9.52
C ALA A 13 12.31 -3.26 -10.22
N GLY A 14 13.34 -2.54 -9.77
CA GLY A 14 13.79 -1.29 -10.37
C GLY A 14 15.06 -0.77 -9.71
N GLN A 15 15.56 0.38 -10.18
CA GLN A 15 16.80 1.00 -9.68
C GLN A 15 16.55 2.26 -8.85
N THR A 16 15.29 2.56 -8.51
CA THR A 16 14.96 3.71 -7.67
C THR A 16 15.14 3.34 -6.20
N LEU A 17 15.87 4.15 -5.44
CA LEU A 17 15.89 4.03 -3.98
C LEU A 17 14.47 4.34 -3.46
N THR A 18 13.81 3.31 -2.96
CA THR A 18 12.45 3.37 -2.41
C THR A 18 12.46 3.14 -0.91
N HIS A 19 11.53 3.76 -0.22
CA HIS A 19 11.31 3.62 1.22
C HIS A 19 10.75 2.23 1.56
N THR A 20 9.81 1.76 0.74
CA THR A 20 9.06 0.50 0.86
C THR A 20 8.24 0.31 2.15
N ASP A 21 8.06 1.42 2.87
CA ASP A 21 7.19 1.52 4.06
C ASP A 21 6.63 2.95 4.17
N LEU A 22 6.29 3.56 3.04
CA LEU A 22 5.84 4.95 2.99
C LEU A 22 4.38 5.06 3.45
N ARG A 23 4.20 5.29 4.74
CA ARG A 23 2.92 5.49 5.44
C ARG A 23 2.83 6.90 6.01
N ALA A 24 1.63 7.37 6.35
CA ALA A 24 1.42 8.71 6.90
C ALA A 24 2.26 9.00 8.15
N ASP A 25 2.50 8.00 9.01
CA ASP A 25 3.34 8.14 10.21
C ASP A 25 4.84 8.29 9.91
N ASN A 26 5.26 7.98 8.68
CA ASN A 26 6.62 8.18 8.16
C ASN A 26 6.76 9.47 7.33
N ILE A 27 5.73 10.33 7.29
CA ILE A 27 5.71 11.58 6.54
C ILE A 27 5.57 12.77 7.51
N VAL A 28 6.62 13.58 7.60
CA VAL A 28 6.62 14.82 8.38
C VAL A 28 6.41 16.02 7.45
N MET A 29 5.27 16.69 7.61
CA MET A 29 5.00 17.96 6.94
C MET A 29 5.60 19.10 7.76
N THR A 30 6.48 19.91 7.15
CA THR A 30 6.94 21.17 7.73
C THR A 30 6.37 22.35 6.94
N SER A 31 6.62 23.57 7.41
CA SER A 31 6.24 24.79 6.66
C SER A 31 6.98 24.95 5.32
N GLU A 32 8.11 24.27 5.13
CA GLU A 32 9.00 24.47 3.97
C GLU A 32 9.08 23.23 3.07
N ARG A 33 8.88 22.04 3.62
CA ARG A 33 9.09 20.78 2.89
C ARG A 33 8.35 19.60 3.52
N VAL A 34 8.31 18.52 2.77
CA VAL A 34 7.94 17.19 3.26
C VAL A 34 9.23 16.40 3.54
N VAL A 35 9.30 15.73 4.69
CA VAL A 35 10.43 14.87 5.08
C VAL A 35 9.93 13.46 5.31
N PHE A 36 10.56 12.48 4.65
CA PHE A 36 10.33 11.05 4.89
C PHE A 36 11.33 10.53 5.91
N VAL A 37 10.83 9.85 6.93
CA VAL A 37 11.60 9.30 8.06
C VAL A 37 11.42 7.78 8.14
N ASP A 38 12.23 7.10 8.95
CA ASP A 38 12.18 5.64 9.12
C ASP A 38 12.53 4.81 7.86
N TRP A 39 13.74 5.03 7.36
CA TRP A 39 14.29 4.31 6.20
C TRP A 39 14.76 2.88 6.52
N ALA A 40 14.25 2.24 7.58
CA ALA A 40 14.69 0.91 8.02
C ALA A 40 14.49 -0.19 6.96
N HIS A 41 13.58 0.03 6.01
CA HIS A 41 13.24 -0.90 4.93
C HIS A 41 13.73 -0.47 3.55
N ALA A 42 14.55 0.57 3.46
CA ALA A 42 14.98 1.13 2.17
C ALA A 42 15.62 0.09 1.24
N GLN A 43 15.16 0.05 -0.01
CA GLN A 43 15.70 -0.84 -1.04
C GLN A 43 15.44 -0.30 -2.45
N ASN A 44 16.10 -0.88 -3.43
CA ASN A 44 15.84 -0.56 -4.83
C ASN A 44 14.57 -1.26 -5.33
N ALA A 45 13.63 -0.48 -5.87
CA ALA A 45 12.42 -0.98 -6.50
C ALA A 45 12.02 -0.09 -7.69
N ALA A 46 10.91 -0.43 -8.34
CA ALA A 46 10.31 0.42 -9.36
C ALA A 46 9.82 1.74 -8.75
N SER A 47 9.94 2.84 -9.50
CA SER A 47 9.66 4.20 -9.00
C SER A 47 8.22 4.44 -8.55
N TRP A 48 7.29 3.56 -8.91
CA TRP A 48 5.87 3.63 -8.57
C TRP A 48 5.54 2.97 -7.22
N VAL A 49 6.45 2.16 -6.65
CA VAL A 49 6.16 1.29 -5.50
C VAL A 49 5.79 2.08 -4.25
N ASP A 50 6.56 3.11 -3.88
CA ASP A 50 6.26 3.92 -2.69
C ASP A 50 4.93 4.65 -2.81
N THR A 51 4.60 5.15 -4.00
CA THR A 51 3.31 5.79 -4.25
C THR A 51 2.17 4.80 -4.09
N ALA A 52 2.31 3.56 -4.56
CA ALA A 52 1.29 2.54 -4.40
C ALA A 52 1.14 2.07 -2.94
N ILE A 53 2.23 2.02 -2.17
CA ILE A 53 2.17 1.75 -0.72
C ILE A 53 1.42 2.88 0.00
N LEU A 54 1.72 4.14 -0.34
CA LEU A 54 1.01 5.30 0.21
C LEU A 54 -0.48 5.27 -0.14
N ILE A 55 -0.86 4.87 -1.35
CA ILE A 55 -2.27 4.65 -1.71
C ILE A 55 -2.92 3.61 -0.80
N GLY A 56 -2.22 2.53 -0.45
CA GLY A 56 -2.69 1.56 0.53
C GLY A 56 -3.02 2.19 1.89
N ASP A 57 -2.20 3.14 2.35
CA ASP A 57 -2.44 3.88 3.60
C ASP A 57 -3.65 4.83 3.49
N VAL A 58 -3.83 5.49 2.34
CA VAL A 58 -5.01 6.33 2.03
C VAL A 58 -6.30 5.50 2.00
N ILE A 59 -6.25 4.28 1.45
CA ILE A 59 -7.39 3.34 1.49
C ILE A 59 -7.67 2.96 2.95
N ALA A 60 -6.63 2.61 3.72
CA ALA A 60 -6.77 2.21 5.12
C ALA A 60 -7.37 3.31 6.01
N SER A 61 -7.15 4.59 5.67
CA SER A 61 -7.76 5.73 6.35
C SER A 61 -9.26 5.93 6.02
N ARG A 62 -9.82 5.11 5.12
CA ARG A 62 -11.20 5.23 4.59
C ARG A 62 -11.48 6.56 3.89
N ALA A 63 -10.46 7.12 3.23
CA ALA A 63 -10.63 8.36 2.47
C ALA A 63 -11.36 8.17 1.13
N ASP A 64 -11.62 6.93 0.73
CA ASP A 64 -12.32 6.60 -0.50
C ASP A 64 -13.79 7.05 -0.47
N LEU A 65 -14.30 7.55 -1.61
CA LEU A 65 -15.71 7.95 -1.76
C LEU A 65 -16.69 6.84 -1.35
N ALA A 66 -16.40 5.58 -1.66
CA ALA A 66 -17.27 4.45 -1.34
C ALA A 66 -17.35 4.15 0.17
N ASP A 67 -16.36 4.63 0.96
CA ASP A 67 -16.34 4.52 2.41
C ASP A 67 -16.78 5.83 3.11
N GLY A 68 -17.32 6.79 2.35
CA GLY A 68 -17.81 8.08 2.85
C GLY A 68 -16.72 9.15 2.98
N GLY A 69 -15.54 8.92 2.40
CA GLY A 69 -14.49 9.93 2.26
C GLY A 69 -14.69 10.82 1.02
N ASP A 70 -13.62 11.52 0.63
CA ASP A 70 -13.66 12.57 -0.40
C ASP A 70 -12.76 12.29 -1.62
N ILE A 71 -12.11 11.11 -1.68
CA ILE A 71 -11.13 10.78 -2.71
C ILE A 71 -11.64 9.64 -3.61
N ASP A 72 -11.67 9.86 -4.93
CA ASP A 72 -11.78 8.76 -5.91
C ASP A 72 -10.40 8.07 -6.02
N ILE A 73 -10.15 7.06 -5.20
CA ILE A 73 -8.84 6.41 -5.16
C ILE A 73 -8.58 5.62 -6.45
N ALA A 74 -9.59 4.96 -7.01
CA ALA A 74 -9.44 4.21 -8.25
C ALA A 74 -9.10 5.14 -9.44
N GLY A 75 -9.76 6.31 -9.51
CA GLY A 75 -9.42 7.38 -10.45
C GLY A 75 -8.01 7.94 -10.21
N LEU A 76 -7.65 8.19 -8.95
CA LEU A 76 -6.32 8.66 -8.57
C LEU A 76 -5.23 7.68 -9.02
N ILE A 77 -5.41 6.37 -8.84
CA ILE A 77 -4.45 5.36 -9.32
C ILE A 77 -4.28 5.43 -10.85
N ARG A 78 -5.37 5.63 -11.60
CA ARG A 78 -5.33 5.72 -13.07
C ARG A 78 -4.60 6.98 -13.56
N ASP A 79 -4.77 8.11 -12.89
CA ASP A 79 -4.35 9.41 -13.41
C ASP A 79 -3.04 9.95 -12.79
N HIS A 80 -2.67 9.49 -11.59
CA HIS A 80 -1.55 10.03 -10.85
C HIS A 80 -0.20 9.71 -11.56
N PRO A 81 0.68 10.71 -11.83
CA PRO A 81 1.85 10.54 -12.70
C PRO A 81 2.81 9.38 -12.35
N PRO A 82 3.12 9.10 -11.07
CA PRO A 82 3.95 7.94 -10.70
C PRO A 82 3.26 6.59 -10.92
N LEU A 83 1.93 6.53 -10.96
CA LEU A 83 1.16 5.28 -11.05
C LEU A 83 0.71 4.96 -12.48
N ARG A 84 0.45 5.97 -13.32
CA ARG A 84 0.02 5.78 -14.72
C ARG A 84 1.06 5.08 -15.61
N VAL A 85 2.30 4.94 -15.14
CA VAL A 85 3.39 4.24 -15.87
C VAL A 85 3.32 2.72 -15.74
N VAL A 86 2.45 2.21 -14.87
CA VAL A 86 2.23 0.78 -14.63
C VAL A 86 0.74 0.45 -14.79
N PRO A 87 0.36 -0.74 -15.29
CA PRO A 87 -1.05 -1.10 -15.40
C PRO A 87 -1.75 -1.03 -14.04
N TYR A 88 -2.99 -0.50 -14.01
CA TYR A 88 -3.85 -0.43 -12.82
C TYR A 88 -3.88 -1.75 -12.05
N GLU A 89 -4.04 -2.87 -12.77
CA GLU A 89 -4.02 -4.23 -12.21
C GLU A 89 -2.76 -4.54 -11.39
N THR A 90 -1.60 -3.99 -11.75
CA THR A 90 -0.37 -4.21 -10.98
C THR A 90 -0.39 -3.49 -9.64
N VAL A 91 -0.94 -2.27 -9.60
CA VAL A 91 -1.10 -1.49 -8.37
C VAL A 91 -2.14 -2.17 -7.48
N TRP A 92 -3.26 -2.58 -8.06
CA TRP A 92 -4.28 -3.36 -7.36
C TRP A 92 -3.73 -4.67 -6.79
N GLN A 93 -2.95 -5.44 -7.57
CA GLN A 93 -2.27 -6.66 -7.10
C GLN A 93 -1.31 -6.40 -5.93
N LEU A 94 -0.59 -5.27 -5.94
CA LEU A 94 0.26 -4.88 -4.81
C LEU A 94 -0.60 -4.62 -3.56
N ILE A 95 -1.72 -3.91 -3.68
CA ILE A 95 -2.63 -3.63 -2.56
C ILE A 95 -3.24 -4.94 -2.03
N VAL A 96 -3.63 -5.87 -2.91
CA VAL A 96 -4.06 -7.22 -2.52
C VAL A 96 -2.95 -7.96 -1.76
N ALA A 97 -1.71 -7.87 -2.21
CA ALA A 97 -0.57 -8.48 -1.54
C ALA A 97 -0.32 -7.86 -0.15
N LEU A 98 -0.45 -6.54 -0.01
CA LEU A 98 -0.37 -5.85 1.28
C LEU A 98 -1.47 -6.31 2.24
N ALA A 99 -2.72 -6.35 1.77
CA ALA A 99 -3.86 -6.83 2.56
C ALA A 99 -3.63 -8.27 3.05
N GLY A 100 -3.19 -9.17 2.16
CA GLY A 100 -2.87 -10.56 2.49
C GLY A 100 -1.71 -10.68 3.48
N ALA A 101 -0.65 -9.88 3.33
CA ALA A 101 0.48 -9.87 4.24
C ALA A 101 0.08 -9.39 5.64
N LEU A 102 -0.65 -8.28 5.74
CA LEU A 102 -1.15 -7.74 7.00
C LEU A 102 -2.10 -8.72 7.71
N HIS A 103 -3.03 -9.33 6.98
CA HIS A 103 -3.91 -10.37 7.51
C HIS A 103 -3.12 -11.60 8.01
N SER A 104 -2.07 -12.00 7.30
CA SER A 104 -1.20 -13.11 7.73
C SER A 104 -0.42 -12.75 9.00
N LEU A 105 0.11 -11.53 9.07
CA LEU A 105 0.85 -11.02 10.23
C LEU A 105 -0.05 -10.85 11.46
N SER A 106 -1.30 -10.43 11.28
CA SER A 106 -2.25 -10.20 12.37
C SER A 106 -2.59 -11.47 13.16
N ARG A 107 -2.37 -12.65 12.58
CA ARG A 107 -2.60 -13.96 13.22
C ARG A 107 -1.40 -14.45 14.06
N ARG A 108 -0.28 -13.73 14.03
CA ARG A 108 0.91 -14.08 14.83
C ARG A 108 0.77 -13.50 16.25
N PRO A 109 1.48 -14.06 17.25
CA PRO A 109 1.56 -13.45 18.58
C PRO A 109 2.01 -11.98 18.50
N SER A 110 1.49 -11.12 19.38
CA SER A 110 1.95 -9.74 19.49
C SER A 110 3.42 -9.73 19.94
N PRO A 111 4.29 -8.94 19.29
CA PRO A 111 5.66 -8.79 19.73
C PRO A 111 5.73 -7.94 21.02
N PRO A 112 6.76 -8.13 21.86
CA PRO A 112 6.98 -7.27 23.02
C PRO A 112 7.05 -5.79 22.62
N GLY A 113 6.39 -4.92 23.39
CA GLY A 113 6.42 -3.47 23.18
C GLY A 113 5.42 -2.92 22.14
N LEU A 114 4.71 -3.77 21.40
CA LEU A 114 3.75 -3.35 20.36
C LEU A 114 2.38 -4.06 20.51
N PRO A 115 1.64 -3.82 21.61
CA PRO A 115 0.42 -4.58 21.92
C PRO A 115 -0.71 -4.37 20.91
N THR A 116 -0.74 -3.24 20.20
CA THR A 116 -1.80 -2.87 19.25
C THR A 116 -1.49 -3.26 17.80
N ILE A 117 -0.29 -3.78 17.50
CA ILE A 117 0.12 -4.02 16.10
C ILE A 117 -0.77 -5.05 15.41
N ARG A 118 -1.22 -6.09 16.12
CA ARG A 118 -2.04 -7.16 15.53
C ARG A 118 -3.45 -6.70 15.23
N SER A 119 -4.06 -5.90 16.11
CA SER A 119 -5.37 -5.32 15.85
C SER A 119 -5.32 -4.30 14.71
N TRP A 120 -4.28 -3.46 14.67
CA TRP A 120 -4.05 -2.54 13.54
C TRP A 120 -3.89 -3.31 12.21
N GLN A 121 -3.01 -4.32 12.15
CA GLN A 121 -2.80 -5.15 10.96
C GLN A 121 -4.10 -5.80 10.46
N ARG A 122 -4.92 -6.32 11.40
CA ARG A 122 -6.22 -6.92 11.08
C ARG A 122 -7.17 -5.90 10.46
N LEU A 123 -7.34 -4.74 11.11
CA LEU A 123 -8.26 -3.69 10.67
C LEU A 123 -7.84 -3.11 9.31
N THR A 124 -6.56 -2.82 9.13
CA THR A 124 -6.01 -2.34 7.85
C THR A 124 -6.23 -3.37 6.75
N ALA A 125 -5.94 -4.64 7.00
CA ALA A 125 -6.15 -5.70 6.01
C ALA A 125 -7.61 -5.84 5.60
N ASP A 126 -8.54 -5.76 6.56
CA ASP A 126 -9.97 -5.88 6.31
C ASP A 126 -10.46 -4.72 5.42
N VAL A 127 -10.01 -3.47 5.66
CA VAL A 127 -10.34 -2.30 4.82
C VAL A 127 -9.76 -2.44 3.41
N LEU A 128 -8.47 -2.76 3.29
CA LEU A 128 -7.82 -2.96 1.99
C LEU A 128 -8.51 -4.05 1.17
N MET A 129 -8.90 -5.16 1.81
CA MET A 129 -9.57 -6.27 1.15
C MET A 129 -10.96 -5.87 0.65
N SER A 130 -11.74 -5.13 1.45
CA SER A 130 -13.03 -4.61 1.02
C SER A 130 -12.90 -3.67 -0.18
N TRP A 131 -11.90 -2.78 -0.18
CA TRP A 131 -11.63 -1.93 -1.33
C TRP A 131 -11.23 -2.74 -2.56
N CYS A 132 -10.32 -3.71 -2.44
CA CYS A 132 -9.87 -4.55 -3.56
C CYS A 132 -11.02 -5.36 -4.19
N GLN A 133 -11.97 -5.83 -3.38
CA GLN A 133 -13.15 -6.57 -3.86
C GLN A 133 -14.08 -5.68 -4.69
N ARG A 134 -14.28 -4.43 -4.27
CA ARG A 134 -15.10 -3.46 -5.02
C ARG A 134 -14.42 -3.00 -6.29
N GLU A 135 -13.12 -2.74 -6.23
CA GLU A 135 -12.32 -2.13 -7.30
C GLU A 135 -11.54 -3.14 -8.13
N SER A 136 -11.96 -4.41 -8.11
CA SER A 136 -11.34 -5.49 -8.87
C SER A 136 -11.41 -5.21 -10.37
N PRO A 137 -10.27 -5.15 -11.09
CA PRO A 137 -10.26 -5.06 -12.54
C PRO A 137 -10.35 -6.45 -13.20
N LEU A 138 -10.42 -7.51 -12.39
CA LEU A 138 -10.61 -8.89 -12.85
C LEU A 138 -12.10 -9.19 -13.06
N PRO A 139 -12.45 -10.01 -14.06
CA PRO A 139 -13.83 -10.38 -14.40
C PRO A 139 -14.51 -11.25 -13.33
#